data_AF-A0A6B2XDG5-F1
#
_entry.id   AF-A0A6B2XDG5-F1
#
_cell.length_a   1.000
_cell.length_b   1.000
_cell.length_c   1.000
_cell.angle_alpha   90.00
_cell.angle_beta   90.00
_cell.angle_gamma   90.00
#
_symmetry.space_group_name_H-M   'P 1'
#
loop_
_entity.id
_entity.type
_entity.pdbx_description
1 polymer ?
#
loop_
_entity_poly.entity_id
_entity_poly.type
_entity_poly.pdbx_seq_one_letter_code
_entity_poly.pdbx_strand_id
1 'polypeptide(L)'
;MTDRRGVVAKRAENLSPGVPYVRGWNRARRSAGALADQLVLLGLDSDFPGLMADVNVSGDGLVQLGTVRPEAAELLARLIAAGLAAAGLAAESRDTPLLPPWETSAA
;
A
#
# COMPACT_ATOMS: atom_id res chain seq x y z
N MET A 1 -11.68 -14.49 13.45
CA MET A 1 -12.66 -13.43 13.14
C MET A 1 -13.34 -13.83 11.84
N THR A 2 -14.64 -14.12 11.87
CA THR A 2 -15.42 -14.69 10.75
C THR A 2 -16.02 -13.56 9.91
N ASP A 3 -15.98 -13.66 8.58
CA ASP A 3 -16.70 -12.74 7.69
C ASP A 3 -18.22 -12.83 7.95
N ARG A 4 -18.97 -11.77 7.61
CA ARG A 4 -20.44 -11.66 7.69
C ARG A 4 -21.18 -12.75 6.91
N ARG A 5 -20.47 -13.49 6.04
CA ARG A 5 -20.94 -14.65 5.27
C ARG A 5 -20.69 -16.01 5.95
N GLY A 6 -20.17 -16.05 7.18
CA GLY A 6 -19.93 -17.30 7.92
C GLY A 6 -18.72 -18.10 7.43
N VAL A 7 -17.90 -17.53 6.53
CA VAL A 7 -16.69 -18.19 6.04
C VAL A 7 -15.59 -18.07 7.09
N VAL A 8 -15.19 -19.22 7.64
CA VAL A 8 -13.99 -19.34 8.47
C VAL A 8 -12.79 -19.39 7.53
N ALA A 9 -12.04 -18.30 7.42
CA ALA A 9 -10.75 -18.34 6.75
C ALA A 9 -9.84 -19.32 7.50
N LYS A 10 -9.27 -20.31 6.80
CA LYS A 10 -8.27 -21.23 7.37
C LYS A 10 -7.13 -20.39 7.96
N ARG A 11 -6.57 -20.85 9.09
CA ARG A 11 -5.45 -20.18 9.75
C ARG A 11 -4.29 -19.96 8.78
N ALA A 12 -3.57 -18.85 8.95
CA ALA A 12 -2.51 -18.39 8.06
C ALA A 12 -1.45 -19.46 7.75
N GLU A 13 -1.21 -20.36 8.71
CA GLU A 13 -0.26 -21.48 8.57
C GLU A 13 -0.70 -22.54 7.54
N ASN A 14 -1.97 -22.57 7.14
CA ASN A 14 -2.55 -23.57 6.22
C ASN A 14 -2.67 -23.07 4.78
N LEU A 15 -2.06 -21.93 4.45
CA LEU A 15 -2.17 -21.32 3.13
C LEU A 15 -1.05 -21.80 2.21
N SER A 16 -1.40 -22.39 1.07
CA SER A 16 -0.43 -22.74 0.03
C SER A 16 0.24 -21.46 -0.51
N PRO A 17 1.58 -21.42 -0.64
CA PRO A 17 2.29 -20.27 -1.19
C PRO A 17 1.72 -19.86 -2.55
N GLY A 18 1.49 -18.55 -2.75
CA GLY A 18 1.05 -17.99 -4.04
C GLY A 18 -0.46 -18.03 -4.31
N VAL A 19 -1.28 -18.59 -3.42
CA VAL A 19 -2.74 -18.58 -3.58
C VAL A 19 -3.37 -17.43 -2.78
N PRO A 20 -4.26 -16.60 -3.36
CA PRO A 20 -4.87 -15.45 -2.68
C PRO A 20 -6.07 -15.87 -1.83
N TYR A 21 -5.92 -15.93 -0.51
CA TYR A 21 -6.99 -16.40 0.38
C TYR A 21 -7.79 -15.29 1.08
N VAL A 22 -7.27 -14.06 1.09
CA VAL A 22 -7.89 -12.92 1.78
C VAL A 22 -8.23 -11.83 0.77
N ARG A 23 -9.42 -11.23 0.93
CA ARG A 23 -9.85 -10.10 0.11
C ARG A 23 -8.85 -8.97 0.28
N GLY A 24 -8.26 -8.53 -0.83
CA GLY A 24 -7.24 -7.48 -0.84
C GLY A 24 -5.81 -7.99 -1.00
N TRP A 25 -5.51 -9.27 -0.72
CA TRP A 25 -4.15 -9.82 -0.79
C TRP A 25 -3.49 -9.61 -2.16
N ASN A 26 -4.19 -9.90 -3.26
CA ASN A 26 -3.64 -9.66 -4.61
C ASN A 26 -3.35 -8.19 -4.89
N ARG A 27 -4.20 -7.29 -4.40
CA ARG A 27 -4.00 -5.84 -4.58
C ARG A 27 -2.80 -5.39 -3.77
N ALA A 28 -2.74 -5.79 -2.50
CA ALA A 28 -1.63 -5.50 -1.62
C ALA A 28 -0.31 -6.06 -2.15
N ARG A 29 -0.29 -7.32 -2.62
CA ARG A 29 0.91 -7.99 -3.15
C ARG A 29 1.46 -7.24 -4.35
N ARG A 30 0.58 -6.85 -5.28
CA ARG A 30 0.99 -6.02 -6.44
C ARG A 30 1.51 -4.66 -6.00
N SER A 31 0.88 -4.01 -5.04
CA SER A 31 1.33 -2.72 -4.51
C SER A 31 2.69 -2.83 -3.80
N ALA A 32 2.91 -3.86 -3.00
CA ALA A 32 4.18 -4.12 -2.32
C ALA A 32 5.30 -4.42 -3.34
N GLY A 33 5.03 -5.25 -4.35
CA GLY A 33 5.97 -5.50 -5.45
C GLY A 33 6.33 -4.22 -6.20
N ALA A 34 5.32 -3.42 -6.58
CA ALA A 34 5.55 -2.15 -7.26
C ALA A 34 6.36 -1.17 -6.40
N LEU A 35 6.16 -1.14 -5.08
CA LEU A 35 6.96 -0.31 -4.17
C LEU A 35 8.43 -0.75 -4.19
N ALA A 36 8.71 -2.06 -4.12
CA ALA A 36 10.07 -2.58 -4.21
C ALA A 36 10.73 -2.20 -5.54
N ASP A 37 10.02 -2.38 -6.66
CA ASP A 37 10.53 -2.02 -7.99
C ASP A 37 10.86 -0.52 -8.09
N GLN A 38 10.03 0.36 -7.53
CA GLN A 38 10.28 1.80 -7.54
C GLN A 38 11.50 2.19 -6.70
N LEU A 39 11.70 1.55 -5.54
CA LEU A 39 12.86 1.82 -4.70
C LEU A 39 14.16 1.37 -5.38
N VAL A 40 14.14 0.24 -6.10
CA VAL A 40 15.27 -0.20 -6.94
C VAL A 40 15.53 0.79 -8.07
N LEU A 41 14.49 1.26 -8.78
CA LEU A 41 14.64 2.23 -9.87
C LEU A 41 15.23 3.57 -9.42
N LEU A 42 15.03 3.94 -8.15
CA LEU A 42 15.61 5.14 -7.55
C LEU A 42 17.06 4.93 -7.07
N GLY A 43 17.66 3.75 -7.30
CA GLY A 43 19.02 3.42 -6.89
C GLY A 43 19.18 3.18 -5.39
N LEU A 44 18.07 3.05 -4.66
CA LEU A 44 18.06 2.83 -3.22
C LEU A 44 18.41 1.37 -2.85
N ASP A 45 18.54 0.47 -3.82
CA ASP A 45 19.02 -0.90 -3.59
C ASP A 45 20.43 -0.90 -2.95
N SER A 46 21.26 0.09 -3.30
CA SER A 46 22.61 0.24 -2.76
C SER A 46 22.64 0.76 -1.30
N ASP A 47 21.72 1.65 -0.93
CA ASP A 47 21.57 2.16 0.45
C ASP A 47 20.79 1.18 1.34
N PHE A 48 20.01 0.27 0.73
CA PHE A 48 19.16 -0.69 1.41
C PHE A 48 19.31 -2.09 0.81
N PRO A 49 20.46 -2.76 1.00
CA PRO A 49 20.73 -4.07 0.39
C PRO A 49 19.82 -5.19 0.90
N GLY A 50 19.17 -4.99 2.06
CA GLY A 50 18.18 -5.90 2.63
C GLY A 50 16.73 -5.49 2.38
N LEU A 51 16.48 -4.50 1.49
CA LEU A 51 15.16 -3.99 1.22
C LEU A 51 14.27 -5.05 0.57
N MET A 52 13.15 -5.33 1.22
CA MET A 52 12.12 -6.22 0.72
C MET A 52 10.76 -5.65 1.08
N ALA A 53 9.81 -5.74 0.15
CA ALA A 53 8.41 -5.51 0.44
C ALA A 53 7.63 -6.81 0.22
N ASP A 54 6.77 -7.17 1.17
CA ASP A 54 5.90 -8.33 1.09
C ASP A 54 4.51 -7.99 1.64
N VAL A 55 3.62 -8.97 1.69
CA VAL A 55 2.29 -8.86 2.27
C VAL A 55 2.03 -9.96 3.27
N ASN A 56 1.39 -9.60 4.38
CA ASN A 56 0.94 -10.58 5.36
C ASN A 56 -0.35 -11.29 4.89
N VAL A 57 -0.78 -12.28 5.66
CA VAL A 57 -2.03 -13.02 5.43
C VAL A 57 -3.27 -12.11 5.45
N SER A 58 -3.28 -11.04 6.24
CA SER A 58 -4.37 -10.07 6.31
C SER A 58 -4.45 -9.16 5.08
N GLY A 59 -3.40 -9.14 4.25
CA GLY A 59 -3.27 -8.23 3.12
C GLY A 59 -2.64 -6.89 3.46
N ASP A 60 -2.00 -6.75 4.63
CA ASP A 60 -1.21 -5.57 4.94
C ASP A 60 0.17 -5.69 4.30
N GLY A 61 0.64 -4.60 3.68
CA GLY A 61 1.99 -4.50 3.16
C GLY A 61 3.01 -4.39 4.30
N LEU A 62 4.08 -5.17 4.21
CA LEU A 62 5.22 -5.15 5.12
C LEU A 62 6.45 -4.73 4.34
N VAL A 63 7.26 -3.84 4.91
CA VAL A 63 8.55 -3.44 4.34
C VAL A 63 9.64 -3.75 5.35
N GLN A 64 10.61 -4.55 4.92
CA GLN A 64 11.79 -4.91 5.68
C GLN A 64 12.99 -4.22 5.06
N LEU A 65 13.72 -3.42 5.85
CA LEU A 65 14.85 -2.63 5.36
C LEU A 65 16.21 -3.35 5.54
N GLY A 66 16.27 -4.32 6.46
CA GLY A 66 17.53 -4.93 6.89
C GLY A 66 18.40 -3.97 7.70
N THR A 67 19.71 -4.19 7.70
CA THR A 67 20.67 -3.26 8.32
C THR A 67 20.88 -2.07 7.40
N VAL A 68 20.48 -0.89 7.87
CA VAL A 68 20.55 0.37 7.12
C VAL A 68 21.25 1.45 7.91
N ARG A 69 21.83 2.40 7.20
CA ARG A 69 22.34 3.63 7.82
C ARG A 69 21.17 4.50 8.30
N PRO A 70 21.33 5.25 9.41
CA PRO A 70 20.26 6.10 9.92
C PRO A 70 19.84 7.18 8.91
N GLU A 71 20.80 7.72 8.14
CA GLU A 71 20.49 8.73 7.11
C GLU A 71 19.60 8.16 5.99
N ALA A 72 19.82 6.89 5.63
CA ALA A 72 19.01 6.20 4.63
C ALA A 72 17.58 6.01 5.15
N ALA A 73 17.43 5.48 6.38
CA ALA A 73 16.11 5.35 7.01
C ALA A 73 15.35 6.68 7.07
N GLU A 74 16.03 7.80 7.35
CA GLU A 74 15.42 9.12 7.35
C GLU A 74 14.96 9.55 5.93
N LEU A 75 15.79 9.32 4.91
CA LEU A 75 15.43 9.59 3.52
C LEU A 75 14.17 8.82 3.12
N LEU A 76 14.09 7.53 3.45
CA LEU A 76 12.92 6.71 3.15
C LEU A 76 11.67 7.22 3.87
N ALA A 77 11.78 7.59 5.15
CA ALA A 77 10.66 8.16 5.89
C ALA A 77 10.15 9.47 5.25
N ARG A 78 11.05 10.33 4.79
CA ARG A 78 10.71 11.58 4.09
C ARG A 78 10.01 11.31 2.77
N LEU A 79 10.48 10.32 1.98
CA LEU A 79 9.84 9.92 0.72
C LEU A 79 8.42 9.38 0.95
N ILE A 80 8.23 8.53 1.96
CA ILE A 80 6.91 8.01 2.33
C ILE A 80 5.98 9.16 2.74
N ALA A 81 6.45 10.07 3.62
CA ALA A 81 5.66 11.21 4.06
C ALA A 81 5.26 12.12 2.88
N ALA A 82 6.19 12.41 1.98
CA ALA A 82 5.91 13.22 0.78
C ALA A 82 4.88 12.53 -0.15
N GLY A 83 5.02 11.22 -0.36
CA GLY A 83 4.08 10.45 -1.16
C GLY A 83 2.68 10.41 -0.55
N LEU A 84 2.58 10.25 0.77
CA LEU A 84 1.30 10.29 1.49
C LEU A 84 0.64 11.67 1.43
N ALA A 85 1.41 12.75 1.59
CA ALA A 85 0.90 14.11 1.44
C ALA A 85 0.38 14.37 0.02
N ALA A 86 1.12 13.95 -1.01
CA ALA A 86 0.69 14.07 -2.40
C ALA A 86 -0.57 13.24 -2.70
N ALA A 87 -0.69 12.04 -2.13
CA ALA A 87 -1.87 11.20 -2.26
C ALA A 87 -3.09 11.81 -1.55
N GLY A 88 -2.91 12.45 -0.39
CA GLY A 88 -3.95 13.17 0.32
C GLY A 88 -4.52 14.33 -0.49
N LEU A 89 -3.65 15.15 -1.08
CA LEU A 89 -4.05 16.24 -1.99
C LEU A 89 -4.82 15.73 -3.23
N ALA A 90 -4.42 14.58 -3.77
CA ALA A 90 -5.09 13.95 -4.89
C ALA A 90 -6.46 13.34 -4.51
N ALA A 91 -6.65 12.92 -3.26
CA ALA A 91 -7.92 12.42 -2.74
C ALA A 91 -8.92 13.57 -2.52
N GLU A 92 -8.45 14.70 -1.98
CA GLU A 92 -9.26 15.92 -1.77
C GLU A 92 -9.81 16.50 -3.09
N SER A 93 -9.03 16.37 -4.17
CA SER A 93 -9.44 16.77 -5.53
C SER A 93 -10.55 15.90 -6.14
N ARG A 94 -10.75 14.67 -5.64
CA ARG A 94 -11.82 13.75 -6.11
C ARG A 94 -13.14 13.93 -5.38
N ASP A 95 -13.13 14.61 -4.24
CA ASP A 95 -14.30 14.82 -3.37
C ASP A 95 -15.00 16.16 -3.62
N THR A 96 -14.62 16.95 -4.62
CA THR A 96 -15.44 18.10 -5.03
C THR A 96 -16.71 17.56 -5.72
N PRO A 97 -17.92 17.70 -5.14
CA PRO A 97 -19.12 17.37 -5.85
C PRO A 97 -19.27 18.43 -6.93
N LEU A 98 -19.04 18.04 -8.20
CA LEU A 98 -19.54 18.81 -9.32
C LEU A 98 -21.07 18.82 -9.20
N LEU A 99 -21.62 19.88 -8.60
CA LEU A 99 -23.05 20.13 -8.65
C LEU A 99 -23.48 20.15 -10.13
N PRO A 100 -24.53 19.40 -10.52
CA PRO A 100 -24.95 19.37 -11.90
C PRO A 100 -25.46 20.75 -12.34
N PRO A 101 -25.24 21.17 -13.60
CA PRO A 101 -25.43 22.55 -14.06
C PRO A 101 -26.87 23.11 -14.03
N TRP A 102 -27.87 22.34 -13.58
CA TRP A 102 -29.28 22.68 -13.74
C TRP A 102 -29.97 23.20 -12.45
N GLU A 103 -29.27 23.29 -11.33
CA GLU A 103 -29.84 23.83 -10.08
C GLU A 103 -29.64 25.35 -9.89
N THR A 104 -29.08 26.08 -10.87
CA THR A 104 -29.12 27.55 -10.89
C THR A 104 -30.29 28.06 -11.75
N SER A 105 -31.51 27.65 -11.44
CA SER A 105 -32.70 28.43 -11.81
C SER A 105 -33.95 27.89 -11.10
N ALA A 106 -34.23 28.41 -9.90
CA ALA A 106 -35.59 28.61 -9.42
C ALA A 106 -35.57 29.43 -8.12
N ALA A 107 -36.36 30.52 -8.14
CA ALA A 107 -36.69 31.49 -7.09
C ALA A 107 -35.71 32.67 -6.94
#